data_AF-A0A819MXW6-F1
#
_entry.id   AF-A0A819MXW6-F1
#
_cell.length_a   1.000
_cell.length_b   1.000
_cell.length_c   1.000
_cell.angle_alpha   90.00
_cell.angle_beta   90.00
_cell.angle_gamma   90.00
#
_symmetry.space_group_name_H-M   'P 1'
#
loop_
_entity.id
_entity.type
_entity.pdbx_description
1 polymer ?
#
loop_
_entity_poly.entity_id
_entity_poly.type
_entity_poly.pdbx_seq_one_letter_code
_entity_poly.pdbx_strand_id
1 'polypeptide(L)'
;MDLRAIATPTTVPLTLLLSQTRIFYTMAHDGSLPLVLAKLHSQTTTPWVSTLISGIFCALISGICPVDILGETTSTSALITYILIHISVVIMRLTHRNISRDLRIPLGA
;
A
#
# COMPACT_ATOMS: atom_id res chain seq x y z
N MET A 1 -28.44 -4.91 -17.72
CA MET A 1 -27.61 -4.42 -16.60
C MET A 1 -26.48 -5.40 -16.44
N ASP A 2 -25.33 -5.06 -17.03
CA ASP A 2 -24.27 -6.00 -17.34
C ASP A 2 -23.45 -6.34 -16.09
N LEU A 3 -23.21 -7.64 -15.85
CA LEU A 3 -22.42 -8.16 -14.72
C LEU A 3 -21.11 -7.37 -14.48
N ARG A 4 -20.51 -6.85 -15.55
CA ARG A 4 -19.30 -6.03 -15.55
C ARG A 4 -19.45 -4.70 -14.80
N ALA A 5 -20.62 -4.06 -14.88
CA ALA A 5 -20.86 -2.77 -14.24
C ALA A 5 -20.82 -2.84 -12.70
N ILE A 6 -21.08 -4.01 -12.12
CA ILE A 6 -21.07 -4.24 -10.66
C ILE A 6 -19.76 -4.91 -10.23
N ALA A 7 -19.23 -5.85 -11.03
CA ALA A 7 -18.04 -6.61 -10.69
C ALA A 7 -16.78 -5.74 -10.60
N THR A 8 -16.60 -4.76 -11.50
CA THR A 8 -15.40 -3.93 -11.52
C THR A 8 -15.27 -2.98 -10.31
N PRO A 9 -16.28 -2.17 -9.94
CA PRO A 9 -16.15 -1.26 -8.80
C PRO A 9 -16.04 -1.99 -7.45
N THR A 10 -16.50 -3.25 -7.34
CA THR A 10 -16.36 -4.05 -6.11
C THR A 10 -15.04 -4.80 -6.04
N THR A 11 -14.51 -5.32 -7.16
CA THR A 11 -13.28 -6.14 -7.12
C THR A 11 -12.02 -5.33 -6.78
N VAL A 12 -11.87 -4.13 -7.33
CA VAL A 12 -10.67 -3.29 -7.14
C VAL A 12 -10.39 -2.96 -5.66
N PRO A 13 -11.33 -2.40 -4.88
CA PRO A 13 -11.08 -2.09 -3.47
C PRO A 13 -10.83 -3.35 -2.63
N LEU A 14 -11.47 -4.48 -2.95
CA LEU A 14 -11.21 -5.76 -2.28
C LEU A 14 -9.77 -6.22 -2.50
N THR A 15 -9.27 -6.17 -3.73
CA THR A 15 -7.86 -6.52 -4.04
C THR A 15 -6.88 -5.58 -3.35
N LEU A 16 -7.18 -4.29 -3.26
CA LEU A 16 -6.33 -3.30 -2.59
C LEU A 16 -6.26 -3.51 -1.08
N LEU A 17 -7.38 -3.80 -0.41
CA LEU A 17 -7.40 -4.12 1.02
C LEU A 17 -6.56 -5.36 1.33
N LEU A 18 -6.64 -6.40 0.49
CA LEU A 18 -5.81 -7.60 0.60
C LEU A 18 -4.33 -7.29 0.36
N SER A 19 -4.00 -6.35 -0.53
CA SER A 19 -2.61 -5.94 -0.81
C SER A 19 -2.02 -5.11 0.33
N GLN A 20 -2.80 -4.18 0.88
CA GLN A 20 -2.37 -3.27 1.95
C GLN A 20 -1.96 -4.02 3.22
N THR A 21 -2.68 -5.07 3.58
CA THR A 21 -2.39 -5.87 4.78
C THR A 21 -1.01 -6.56 4.73
N ARG A 22 -0.53 -6.93 3.54
CA ARG A 22 0.81 -7.49 3.34
C ARG A 22 1.91 -6.44 3.53
N ILE A 23 1.69 -5.23 2.99
CA ILE A 23 2.63 -4.10 3.13
C ILE A 23 2.78 -3.73 4.61
N PHE A 24 1.66 -3.63 5.34
CA PHE A 24 1.71 -3.35 6.78
C PHE A 24 2.39 -4.44 7.59
N TYR A 25 2.22 -5.71 7.21
CA TYR A 25 2.93 -6.82 7.84
C TYR A 25 4.44 -6.72 7.64
N THR A 26 4.91 -6.48 6.41
CA THR A 26 6.35 -6.31 6.13
C THR A 26 6.92 -5.08 6.83
N MET A 27 6.20 -3.95 6.83
CA MET A 27 6.62 -2.72 7.53
C MET A 27 6.68 -2.88 9.06
N ALA A 28 5.79 -3.69 9.65
CA ALA A 28 5.84 -4.02 11.07
C ALA A 28 6.97 -5.00 11.40
N HIS A 29 7.31 -5.91 10.48
CA HIS A 29 8.46 -6.80 10.60
C HIS A 29 9.79 -6.04 10.47
N ASP A 30 9.85 -5.02 9.62
CA ASP A 30 11.01 -4.13 9.45
C ASP A 30 11.16 -3.13 10.61
N GLY A 31 10.26 -3.16 11.61
CA GLY A 31 10.32 -2.35 12.83
C GLY A 31 9.82 -0.91 12.69
N SER A 32 9.33 -0.52 11.50
CA SER A 32 8.82 0.85 11.24
C SER A 32 7.43 1.10 11.82
N LEU A 33 6.71 0.06 12.24
CA LEU A 33 5.37 0.12 12.82
C LEU A 33 5.34 -0.69 14.12
N PRO A 34 4.53 -0.31 15.12
CA PRO A 34 4.47 -1.01 16.41
C PRO A 34 4.10 -2.48 16.24
N LEU A 35 4.83 -3.36 16.96
CA LEU A 35 4.79 -4.83 16.86
C LEU A 35 3.39 -5.45 16.98
N VAL A 36 2.44 -4.70 17.53
CA VAL A 36 1.02 -5.09 17.67
C VAL A 36 0.36 -5.36 16.30
N LEU A 37 0.82 -4.68 15.24
CA LEU A 37 0.38 -4.88 13.85
C LEU A 37 1.00 -6.13 13.20
N ALA A 38 2.09 -6.66 13.77
CA ALA A 38 2.72 -7.91 13.33
C ALA A 38 2.11 -9.16 14.00
N LYS A 39 1.08 -9.00 14.86
CA LYS A 39 0.45 -10.12 15.57
C LYS A 39 -0.39 -10.95 14.60
N LEU A 40 0.26 -11.94 14.00
CA LEU A 40 -0.33 -12.94 13.13
C LEU A 40 -1.33 -13.84 13.88
N HIS A 41 -2.42 -14.21 13.21
CA HIS A 41 -3.27 -15.29 13.71
C HIS A 41 -2.55 -16.64 13.53
N SER A 42 -2.49 -17.44 14.61
CA SER A 42 -1.65 -18.66 14.69
C SER A 42 -2.03 -19.79 13.73
N GLN A 43 -3.22 -19.78 13.11
CA GLN A 43 -3.68 -20.84 12.20
C GLN A 43 -3.71 -20.44 10.72
N THR A 44 -3.96 -19.17 10.40
CA THR A 44 -4.08 -18.72 9.00
C THR A 44 -2.92 -17.85 8.55
N THR A 45 -1.99 -17.50 9.45
CA THR A 45 -0.85 -16.60 9.16
C THR A 45 -1.32 -15.28 8.51
N THR A 46 -2.56 -14.89 8.78
CA THR A 46 -3.13 -13.64 8.28
C THR A 46 -2.98 -12.55 9.35
N PRO A 47 -2.52 -11.35 8.97
CA PRO A 47 -2.41 -10.21 9.89
C PRO A 47 -3.79 -9.62 10.17
N TRP A 48 -4.60 -10.32 10.97
CA TRP A 48 -5.99 -9.98 11.24
C TRP A 48 -6.17 -8.60 11.89
N VAL A 49 -5.23 -8.18 12.73
CA VAL A 49 -5.24 -6.85 13.38
C VAL A 49 -5.13 -5.75 12.32
N SER A 50 -4.19 -5.88 11.38
CA SER A 50 -3.99 -4.90 10.29
C SER A 50 -5.17 -4.87 9.33
N THR A 51 -5.79 -6.02 9.04
CA THR A 51 -7.00 -6.10 8.21
C THR A 51 -8.18 -5.42 8.89
N LEU A 52 -8.39 -5.68 10.19
CA LEU A 52 -9.51 -5.11 10.93
C LEU A 52 -9.38 -3.59 11.06
N ILE A 53 -8.19 -3.10 11.41
CA ILE A 53 -7.91 -1.66 11.52
C ILE A 53 -8.13 -0.97 10.17
N SER A 54 -7.55 -1.50 9.10
CA SER A 54 -7.68 -0.91 7.76
C SER A 54 -9.12 -0.96 7.25
N GLY A 55 -9.84 -2.06 7.53
CA GLY A 55 -11.25 -2.22 7.16
C GLY A 55 -12.17 -1.25 7.91
N ILE A 56 -12.00 -1.09 9.22
CA ILE A 56 -12.75 -0.12 10.03
C ILE A 56 -12.45 1.31 9.55
N PHE A 57 -11.19 1.64 9.32
CA PHE A 57 -10.78 2.95 8.83
C PHE A 57 -11.40 3.26 7.45
N CYS A 58 -11.34 2.29 6.53
CA CYS A 58 -11.97 2.40 5.22
C CYS A 58 -13.49 2.56 5.32
N ALA A 59 -14.16 1.78 6.17
CA ALA A 59 -15.61 1.87 6.37
C ALA A 59 -16.04 3.23 6.93
N LEU A 60 -15.29 3.78 7.90
CA LEU A 60 -15.55 5.10 8.47
C LEU A 60 -15.40 6.20 7.42
N ILE A 61 -14.31 6.19 6.65
CA ILE A 61 -14.04 7.21 5.63
C ILE A 61 -15.06 7.11 4.49
N SER A 62 -15.36 5.89 4.03
CA SER A 62 -16.33 5.65 2.96
C SER A 62 -17.75 6.04 3.35
N GLY A 63 -18.10 6.04 4.65
CA GLY A 63 -19.42 6.46 5.12
C GLY A 63 -19.61 7.97 5.20
N ILE A 64 -18.51 8.74 5.28
CA ILE A 64 -18.54 10.20 5.51
C ILE A 64 -18.21 10.98 4.23
N CYS A 65 -17.34 10.45 3.36
CA CYS A 65 -16.89 11.15 2.15
C CYS A 65 -17.65 10.72 0.89
N PRO A 66 -18.05 11.67 0.03
CA PRO A 66 -18.62 11.36 -1.29
C PRO A 66 -17.56 10.80 -2.25
N VAL A 67 -17.97 9.82 -3.07
CA VAL A 67 -17.08 9.07 -3.98
C VAL A 67 -16.36 9.96 -5.01
N ASP A 68 -16.97 11.09 -5.38
CA ASP A 68 -16.39 12.00 -6.38
C ASP A 68 -15.10 12.66 -5.87
N ILE A 69 -15.12 13.14 -4.61
CA ILE A 69 -13.96 13.81 -3.99
C ILE A 69 -12.88 12.78 -3.61
N LEU A 70 -13.29 11.55 -3.29
CA LEU A 70 -12.38 10.43 -3.04
C LEU A 70 -11.50 10.14 -4.27
N GLY A 71 -12.06 10.23 -5.49
CA GLY A 71 -11.30 10.00 -6.73
C GLY A 71 -10.24 11.07 -6.98
N GLU A 72 -10.59 12.35 -6.80
CA GLU A 72 -9.67 13.49 -7.01
C GLU A 72 -8.52 13.50 -6.00
N THR A 73 -8.83 13.27 -4.72
CA THR A 73 -7.84 13.21 -3.63
C THR A 73 -6.95 11.97 -3.75
N THR A 74 -7.50 10.83 -4.17
CA THR A 74 -6.71 9.61 -4.43
C THR A 74 -5.72 9.81 -5.57
N SER A 75 -6.16 10.42 -6.68
CA SER A 75 -5.28 10.67 -7.83
C SER A 75 -4.13 11.61 -7.46
N THR A 76 -4.43 12.68 -6.73
CA THR A 76 -3.43 13.66 -6.28
C THR A 76 -2.42 13.04 -5.31
N SER A 77 -2.87 12.20 -4.38
CA SER A 77 -1.97 11.51 -3.43
C SER A 77 -1.06 10.48 -4.12
N ALA A 78 -1.56 9.78 -5.14
CA ALA A 78 -0.75 8.87 -5.95
C ALA A 78 0.39 9.61 -6.65
N LEU A 79 0.11 10.75 -7.30
CA LEU A 79 1.12 11.55 -7.98
C LEU A 79 2.23 12.02 -7.02
N ILE A 80 1.85 12.56 -5.85
CA ILE A 80 2.81 13.00 -4.83
C ILE A 80 3.67 11.83 -4.36
N THR A 81 3.06 10.68 -4.11
CA THR A 81 3.76 9.47 -3.67
C THR A 81 4.75 8.96 -4.73
N TYR A 82 4.36 8.94 -6.01
CA TYR A 82 5.26 8.54 -7.09
C TYR A 82 6.47 9.46 -7.20
N ILE A 83 6.27 10.78 -7.11
CA ILE A 83 7.36 11.74 -7.12
C ILE A 83 8.32 11.47 -5.96
N LEU A 84 7.79 11.28 -4.74
CA LEU A 84 8.59 10.97 -3.55
C LEU A 84 9.36 9.65 -3.68
N ILE A 85 8.75 8.60 -4.23
CA ILE A 85 9.41 7.31 -4.46
C ILE A 85 10.56 7.47 -5.46
N HIS A 86 10.34 8.17 -6.58
CA HIS A 86 11.40 8.39 -7.56
C HIS A 86 12.56 9.19 -6.98
N ILE A 87 12.28 10.25 -6.22
CA ILE A 87 13.30 11.03 -5.51
C ILE A 87 14.04 10.14 -4.51
N SER A 88 13.32 9.33 -3.72
CA SER A 88 13.91 8.42 -2.73
C SER A 88 14.88 7.43 -3.38
N VAL A 89 14.54 6.90 -4.55
CA VAL A 89 15.42 6.00 -5.32
C VAL A 89 16.67 6.75 -5.79
N VAL A 90 16.56 7.99 -6.26
CA VAL A 90 17.73 8.81 -6.67
C VAL A 90 18.65 9.07 -5.48
N ILE A 91 18.09 9.48 -4.33
CA ILE A 91 18.86 9.71 -3.10
C ILE A 91 19.54 8.42 -2.65
N MET A 92 18.83 7.30 -2.62
CA MET A 92 19.40 6.00 -2.23
C MET A 92 20.55 5.59 -3.17
N ARG A 93 20.45 5.89 -4.47
CA ARG A 93 21.53 5.63 -5.43
C ARG A 93 22.78 6.45 -5.16
N LEU A 94 22.62 7.72 -4.75
CA LEU A 94 23.72 8.61 -4.43
C LEU A 94 24.38 8.25 -3.09
N THR A 95 23.59 7.95 -2.06
CA THR A 95 24.09 7.66 -0.71
C THR A 95 24.70 6.26 -0.60
N HIS A 96 24.05 5.25 -1.21
CA HIS A 96 24.50 3.85 -1.14
C HIS A 96 25.11 3.39 -2.46
N ARG A 97 26.28 3.95 -2.78
CA ARG A 97 27.02 3.65 -4.03
C ARG A 97 27.65 2.26 -4.04
N ASN A 98 27.92 1.65 -2.87
CA ASN A 98 28.74 0.43 -2.73
C ASN A 98 27.93 -0.86 -2.45
N ILE A 99 26.64 -0.90 -2.79
CA ILE A 99 25.83 -2.13 -2.68
C ILE A 99 26.03 -2.94 -3.98
N SER A 100 26.39 -4.22 -3.89
CA SER A 100 26.42 -5.13 -5.04
C SER A 100 25.04 -5.21 -5.67
N ARG A 101 24.88 -4.58 -6.83
CA ARG A 101 23.61 -4.54 -7.58
C ARG A 101 23.54 -5.73 -8.53
N ASP A 102 22.58 -6.61 -8.29
CA ASP A 102 22.30 -7.79 -9.12
C ASP A 102 21.64 -7.42 -10.47
N LEU A 103 21.01 -6.24 -10.53
CA LEU A 103 20.37 -5.71 -11.74
C LEU A 103 20.98 -4.34 -12.10
N ARG A 104 21.80 -4.32 -13.17
CA ARG A 104 22.38 -3.08 -13.74
C ARG A 104 21.53 -2.58 -14.89
N ILE A 105 21.11 -1.32 -14.81
CA ILE A 105 20.47 -0.58 -15.91
C ILE A 105 21.47 0.41 -16.52
N PRO A 106 21.42 0.65 -17.84
CA PRO A 106 22.44 1.43 -18.57
C PRO A 106 22.57 2.89 -18.13
N LEU A 107 21.57 3.44 -17.43
CA LEU A 107 21.58 4.81 -16.89
C LEU A 107 21.90 4.91 -15.38
N GLY A 108 22.49 3.86 -14.79
CA GLY A 108 22.99 3.89 -13.41
C GLY A 108 24.48 3.56 -13.35
N ALA A 109 25.33 4.59 -13.35
CA ALA A 109 26.76 4.46 -13.07
C ALA A 109 27.04 4.08 -11.60
#